data_AF-A0A0B0EP41-F1
#
_entry.id   AF-A0A0B0EP41-F1
#
_cell.length_a   1.000
_cell.length_b   1.000
_cell.length_c   1.000
_cell.angle_alpha   90.00
_cell.angle_beta   90.00
_cell.angle_gamma   90.00
#
_symmetry.space_group_name_H-M   'P 1'
#
loop_
_entity.id
_entity.type
_entity.pdbx_description
1 polymer ?
#
loop_
_entity_poly.entity_id
_entity_poly.type
_entity_poly.pdbx_seq_one_letter_code
_entity_poly.pdbx_strand_id
1 'polypeptide(L)' 'MPDAERVCVVGDFNNWNRSANPMKKSKNGDYTTRLDLERGREYQFRYLIDESKWENDWNADRYVQNPFGNGDNSVVVT' A
#
# COMPACT_ATOMS: atom_id res chain seq x y z
N MET A 1 -7.73 -5.23 -10.92
CA MET A 1 -6.97 -4.32 -11.80
C MET A 1 -6.29 -5.18 -12.86
N PRO A 2 -6.90 -5.39 -14.05
CA PRO A 2 -6.47 -6.47 -14.93
C PRO A 2 -5.04 -6.28 -15.50
N ASP A 3 -4.61 -5.03 -15.72
CA ASP A 3 -3.46 -4.73 -16.57
C ASP A 3 -2.26 -4.08 -15.88
N ALA A 4 -2.24 -3.96 -14.55
CA ALA A 4 -1.08 -3.38 -13.87
C ALA A 4 0.17 -4.25 -14.07
N GLU A 5 1.26 -3.66 -14.55
CA GLU A 5 2.55 -4.32 -14.74
C GLU A 5 3.25 -4.54 -13.39
N ARG A 6 3.15 -3.55 -12.50
CA ARG A 6 3.77 -3.60 -11.19
C ARG A 6 2.93 -2.90 -10.14
N VAL A 7 2.70 -3.58 -9.02
CA VAL A 7 2.07 -2.98 -7.84
C VAL A 7 3.03 -3.13 -6.67
N CYS A 8 3.31 -2.03 -5.97
CA CYS A 8 4.11 -2.02 -4.75
C CYS A 8 3.25 -1.53 -3.59
N VAL A 9 3.46 -2.08 -2.40
CA VAL A 9 2.94 -1.47 -1.17
C VAL A 9 4.01 -0.54 -0.60
N VAL A 10 3.62 0.67 -0.24
CA VAL A 10 4.54 1.74 0.18
C VAL A 10 3.98 2.38 1.44
N GLY A 11 4.78 2.51 2.49
CA GLY A 11 4.31 3.01 3.77
C GLY A 11 5.40 3.15 4.82
N ASP A 12 4.99 3.40 6.05
CA ASP A 12 5.91 3.67 7.15
C ASP A 12 6.91 2.53 7.39
N PHE A 13 6.47 1.28 7.24
CA PHE A 13 7.30 0.07 7.41
C PHE A 13 8.46 -0.04 6.40
N ASN A 14 8.42 0.72 5.29
CA ASN A 14 9.50 0.75 4.31
C ASN A 14 10.03 2.15 4.03
N ASN A 15 9.81 3.09 4.95
CA ASN A 15 10.18 4.51 4.80
C ASN A 15 9.66 5.13 3.50
N TRP A 16 8.45 4.75 3.09
CA TRP A 16 7.83 5.20 1.84
C TRP A 16 8.65 4.89 0.57
N ASN A 17 9.43 3.81 0.60
CA ASN A 17 10.20 3.36 -0.55
C ASN A 17 9.28 2.69 -1.60
N ARG A 18 9.17 3.35 -2.76
CA ARG A 18 8.34 2.94 -3.90
C ARG A 18 8.70 1.59 -4.54
N SER A 19 9.87 1.03 -4.21
CA SER A 19 10.40 -0.19 -4.84
C SER A 19 10.68 -1.33 -3.85
N ALA A 20 10.55 -1.09 -2.54
CA ALA A 20 10.98 -2.05 -1.52
C ALA A 20 10.06 -3.28 -1.38
N ASN A 21 8.75 -3.12 -1.60
CA ASN A 21 7.77 -4.21 -1.37
C ASN A 21 6.85 -4.41 -2.59
N PRO A 22 7.36 -4.99 -3.69
CA PRO A 22 6.53 -5.38 -4.83
C PRO A 22 5.55 -6.48 -4.44
N MET A 23 4.32 -6.40 -4.93
CA MET A 23 3.27 -7.38 -4.74
C MET A 23 3.32 -8.42 -5.86
N LYS A 24 2.96 -9.65 -5.52
CA LYS A 24 2.90 -10.76 -6.48
C LYS A 24 1.53 -10.80 -7.13
N LYS A 25 1.49 -10.76 -8.46
CA LYS A 25 0.26 -10.98 -9.25
C LYS A 25 -0.09 -12.47 -9.25
N SER A 26 -1.30 -12.78 -8.83
CA SER A 26 -1.91 -14.11 -8.86
C SER A 26 -2.60 -14.36 -10.21
N LYS A 27 -2.85 -15.63 -10.54
CA LYS A 27 -3.45 -16.04 -11.83
C LYS A 27 -4.87 -15.49 -12.05
N ASN A 28 -5.57 -15.16 -10.97
CA ASN A 28 -6.90 -14.56 -10.99
C ASN A 28 -6.88 -13.02 -11.15
N GLY A 29 -5.69 -12.41 -11.22
CA GLY A 29 -5.54 -10.96 -11.36
C GLY A 29 -5.42 -10.19 -10.05
N ASP A 30 -5.42 -10.87 -8.90
CA ASP A 30 -5.20 -10.25 -7.59
C ASP A 30 -3.72 -10.00 -7.33
N TYR A 31 -3.41 -9.01 -6.50
CA TYR A 31 -2.05 -8.72 -6.05
C TYR A 31 -1.95 -9.02 -4.56
N THR A 32 -0.91 -9.74 -4.15
CA THR A 32 -0.74 -10.12 -2.75
C THR A 32 0.70 -9.94 -2.32
N THR A 33 0.90 -9.48 -1.09
CA THR A 33 2.20 -9.45 -0.41
C THR A 33 1.99 -9.74 1.06
N ARG A 34 3.05 -10.17 1.75
CA ARG A 34 3.04 -10.41 3.19
C ARG A 34 4.18 -9.62 3.81
N LEU A 35 3.85 -8.87 4.85
CA LEU A 35 4.78 -8.06 5.62
C LEU A 35 4.68 -8.46 7.08
N ASP A 36 5.82 -8.57 7.73
CA ASP A 36 5.89 -8.75 9.18
C ASP A 36 5.98 -7.35 9.82
N LEU A 37 4.99 -7.00 10.62
CA LEU A 37 4.88 -5.70 11.30
C LEU A 37 4.84 -5.91 12.81
N GLU A 38 5.33 -4.92 13.57
CA GLU A 38 5.28 -4.96 15.03
C GLU A 38 3.84 -4.74 15.50
N ARG A 39 3.33 -5.62 16.37
CA ARG A 39 1.96 -5.52 16.88
C ARG A 39 1.75 -4.30 17.78
N GLY A 40 0.51 -3.84 17.86
CA GLY A 40 0.07 -2.70 18.67
C GLY A 40 0.48 -1.36 18.08
N ARG A 41 0.83 -1.32 16.79
CA ARG A 41 1.28 -0.11 16.10
C ARG A 41 0.41 0.17 14.89
N GLU A 42 0.41 1.43 14.50
CA GLU A 42 -0.34 1.95 13.37
C GLU A 42 0.65 2.31 12.26
N TYR A 43 0.36 1.83 11.06
CA TYR A 43 1.20 2.08 9.89
C TYR A 43 0.37 2.71 8.80
N GLN A 44 0.84 3.85 8.28
CA GLN A 44 0.27 4.45 7.08
C GLN A 44 0.88 3.81 5.84
N PHE A 45 0.05 3.53 4.84
CA PHE A 45 0.49 2.95 3.59
C PHE A 45 -0.45 3.28 2.42
N ARG A 46 0.03 3.05 1.20
CA ARG A 46 -0.72 3.12 -0.05
C ARG A 46 -0.15 2.10 -1.05
N TYR A 47 -0.94 1.77 -2.07
CA TYR A 47 -0.48 0.99 -3.21
C TYR A 47 0.00 1.91 -4.32
N LEU A 48 1.19 1.64 -4.84
CA LEU A 48 1.74 2.30 -6.00
C LEU A 48 1.68 1.36 -7.20
N ILE A 49 0.87 1.71 -8.18
CA ILE A 49 0.63 0.96 -9.41
C ILE A 49 1.38 1.63 -10.55
N ASP A 50 2.14 0.84 -11.30
CA ASP A 50 2.89 1.25 -12.49
C ASP A 50 3.68 2.54 -12.28
N GLU A 51 4.26 2.67 -11.08
CA GLU A 51 5.08 3.80 -10.61
C GLU A 51 4.42 5.18 -10.61
N SER A 52 3.15 5.28 -10.97
CA SER A 52 2.47 6.54 -11.29
C SER A 52 1.14 6.72 -10.57
N LYS A 53 0.41 5.63 -10.34
CA LYS A 53 -0.93 5.68 -9.75
C LYS A 53 -0.91 5.24 -8.30
N TRP A 54 -1.46 6.08 -7.44
CA TRP A 54 -1.61 5.77 -6.01
C TRP A 54 -3.04 5.36 -5.69
N GLU A 55 -3.19 4.23 -5.02
CA GLU A 55 -4.47 3.70 -4.57
C GLU A 55 -4.44 3.40 -3.07
N ASN A 56 -5.60 3.51 -2.44
CA ASN A 56 -5.79 3.18 -1.04
C ASN A 56 -6.40 1.79 -0.90
N ASP A 57 -6.18 1.15 0.24
CA ASP A 57 -6.88 -0.08 0.59
C ASP A 57 -8.30 0.26 1.04
N TRP A 58 -9.30 -0.26 0.34
CA TRP A 58 -10.72 -0.07 0.69
C TRP A 58 -11.15 -0.82 1.96
N ASN A 59 -10.31 -1.73 2.44
CA ASN A 59 -10.48 -2.46 3.69
C ASN A 59 -9.49 -2.00 4.79
N ALA A 60 -8.89 -0.81 4.64
CA ALA A 60 -8.05 -0.23 5.68
C ALA A 60 -8.84 0.01 6.97
N ASP A 61 -8.19 -0.07 8.13
CA ASP A 61 -8.83 0.20 9.43
C ASP A 61 -9.30 1.65 9.53
N ARG A 62 -8.58 2.57 8.88
CA ARG A 62 -8.99 3.97 8.70
C ARG A 62 -8.20 4.67 7.59
N TYR A 63 -8.59 5.91 7.32
CA TYR A 63 -7.89 6.82 6.43
C TYR A 63 -7.41 8.06 7.20
N VAL A 64 -6.21 8.54 6.87
CA VAL A 64 -5.65 9.76 7.45
C VAL A 64 -5.15 10.67 6.35
N GLN A 65 -5.38 11.97 6.49
CA GLN A 65 -4.94 12.94 5.48
C GLN A 65 -3.42 12.88 5.31
N ASN A 66 -2.99 12.77 4.05
CA ASN A 66 -1.57 12.77 3.72
C ASN A 66 -1.01 14.21 3.76
N PRO A 67 0.29 14.39 4.03
CA PRO A 67 0.89 15.72 4.17
C PRO A 67 1.11 16.48 2.84
N PHE A 68 0.81 15.87 1.68
CA PHE A 68 1.14 16.41 0.36
C PHE A 68 -0.09 16.87 -0.46
N GLY A 69 -1.27 17.01 0.15
CA GLY A 69 -2.44 17.63 -0.50
C GLY A 69 -3.81 17.12 -0.02
N ASN A 70 -4.76 17.05 -0.97
CA ASN A 70 -6.14 16.58 -0.78
C ASN A 70 -6.28 15.05 -0.96
N GLY A 71 -5.39 14.27 -0.36
CA GLY A 71 -5.47 12.81 -0.44
C GLY A 71 -5.25 12.18 0.91
N ASP A 72 -5.75 10.95 1.08
CA ASP A 72 -5.59 10.20 2.31
C ASP A 72 -4.60 9.04 2.12
N ASN A 73 -3.97 8.63 3.21
CA ASN A 73 -3.24 7.38 3.35
C ASN A 73 -4.15 6.34 4.01
N SER A 74 -3.98 5.08 3.64
CA SER A 74 -4.59 3.95 4.34
C SER A 74 -3.84 3.71 5.64
N VAL A 75 -4.53 3.30 6.70
CA VAL A 75 -3.90 2.90 7.96
C VAL A 75 -4.29 1.48 8.31
N VAL A 76 -3.29 0.71 8.76
CA VAL A 76 -3.50 -0.60 9.39
C VAL A 76 -2.99 -0.56 10.83
N VAL A 77 -3.76 -1.16 11.73
CA VAL A 77 -3.44 -1.36 13.14
C VAL A 77 -3.16 -2.86 13.34
N THR A 78 -2.04 -3.16 14.00
CA THR A 78 -1.46 -4.51 14.10
C THR A 78 -1.55 -5.13 15.49
#